data_AF-A0A6M0H7F5-F1
#
_entry.id   AF-A0A6M0H7F5-F1
#
_cell.length_a   1.000
_cell.length_b   1.000
_cell.length_c   1.000
_cell.angle_alpha   90.00
_cell.angle_beta   90.00
_cell.angle_gamma   90.00
#
_symmetry.space_group_name_H-M   'P 1'
#
loop_
_entity.id
_entity.type
_entity.pdbx_description
1 polymer ?
#
loop_
_entity_poly.entity_id
_entity_poly.type
_entity_poly.pdbx_seq_one_letter_code
_entity_poly.pdbx_strand_id
1 'polypeptide(L)'
;MIKLFNAEIYKFLKRKDNWLLFASIPILVFLSVHMFKKSNLSLERNNTGFVNSLNFPYQIIQEQLILAINILILYYVTNFIIQELKNGEARFVFTRGISKFQFIQSKIIVIALALLLFYMLIFIF
;
A
#
# COMPACT_ATOMS: atom_id res chain seq x y z
N MET A 1 10.52 3.89 -21.26
CA MET A 1 9.65 4.17 -20.08
C MET A 1 8.42 3.28 -20.04
N ILE A 2 7.42 3.44 -20.92
CA ILE A 2 6.14 2.70 -20.84
C ILE A 2 6.29 1.17 -20.80
N LYS A 3 7.14 0.59 -21.68
CA LYS A 3 7.38 -0.87 -21.69
C LYS A 3 7.93 -1.40 -20.36
N LEU A 4 8.75 -0.61 -19.69
CA LEU A 4 9.41 -0.99 -18.45
C LEU A 4 8.43 -0.87 -17.26
N PHE A 5 7.62 0.19 -17.26
CA PHE A 5 6.51 0.35 -16.34
C PHE A 5 5.49 -0.79 -16.44
N ASN A 6 5.07 -1.16 -17.65
CA ASN A 6 4.13 -2.28 -17.86
C ASN A 6 4.71 -3.61 -17.35
N ALA A 7 6.02 -3.84 -17.56
CA ALA A 7 6.68 -5.02 -17.04
C ALA A 7 6.69 -5.05 -15.50
N GLU A 8 6.95 -3.92 -14.85
CA GLU A 8 6.94 -3.81 -13.38
C GLU A 8 5.51 -3.95 -12.80
N ILE A 9 4.49 -3.38 -13.46
CA ILE A 9 3.08 -3.65 -13.10
C ILE A 9 2.75 -5.12 -13.22
N TYR A 10 3.14 -5.78 -14.31
CA TYR A 10 2.85 -7.19 -14.50
C TYR A 10 3.51 -8.05 -13.41
N LYS A 11 4.77 -7.75 -13.06
CA LYS A 11 5.45 -8.41 -11.92
C LYS A 11 4.73 -8.17 -10.61
N PHE A 12 4.25 -6.95 -10.38
CA PHE A 12 3.49 -6.59 -9.19
C PHE A 12 2.18 -7.38 -9.09
N LEU A 13 1.40 -7.42 -10.18
CA LEU A 13 0.11 -8.13 -10.22
C LEU A 13 0.26 -9.65 -10.19
N LYS A 14 1.37 -10.22 -10.68
CA LYS A 14 1.58 -11.67 -10.68
C LYS A 14 1.92 -12.23 -9.28
N ARG A 15 2.41 -11.39 -8.37
CA ARG A 15 2.82 -11.82 -7.02
C ARG A 15 1.62 -12.07 -6.12
N LYS A 16 1.47 -13.31 -5.64
CA LYS A 16 0.39 -13.72 -4.74
C LYS A 16 0.39 -12.93 -3.43
N ASP A 17 1.56 -12.59 -2.92
CA ASP A 17 1.73 -11.86 -1.66
C ASP A 17 1.08 -10.47 -1.71
N ASN A 18 1.14 -9.80 -2.87
CA ASN A 18 0.50 -8.50 -3.05
C ASN A 18 -1.03 -8.61 -2.99
N TRP A 19 -1.60 -9.66 -3.58
CA TRP A 19 -3.04 -9.93 -3.47
C TRP A 19 -3.46 -10.26 -2.04
N LEU A 20 -2.62 -10.99 -1.29
CA LEU A 20 -2.87 -11.26 0.12
C LEU A 20 -2.92 -9.95 0.94
N LEU A 21 -2.04 -9.00 0.63
CA LEU A 21 -2.03 -7.68 1.26
C LEU A 21 -3.25 -6.83 0.88
N PHE A 22 -3.74 -6.92 -0.37
CA PHE A 22 -5.00 -6.25 -0.71
C PHE A 22 -6.21 -6.92 -0.05
N ALA A 23 -6.21 -8.25 0.08
CA ALA A 23 -7.26 -9.01 0.73
C ALA A 23 -7.30 -8.80 2.26
N SER A 24 -6.22 -8.30 2.88
CA SER A 24 -6.24 -7.95 4.29
C SER A 24 -6.92 -6.60 4.57
N ILE A 25 -7.11 -5.75 3.57
CA ILE A 25 -7.76 -4.42 3.74
C ILE A 25 -9.18 -4.54 4.30
N PRO A 26 -10.09 -5.34 3.73
CA PRO A 26 -11.44 -5.47 4.28
C PRO A 26 -11.44 -5.98 5.72
N ILE A 27 -10.50 -6.87 6.05
CA ILE A 27 -10.35 -7.42 7.40
C ILE A 27 -9.93 -6.31 8.37
N LEU A 28 -8.95 -5.50 7.98
CA LEU A 28 -8.49 -4.36 8.78
C LEU A 28 -9.60 -3.33 8.98
N VAL A 29 -10.32 -2.96 7.92
CA VAL A 29 -11.46 -2.03 8.00
C VAL A 29 -12.54 -2.58 8.93
N PHE A 30 -12.89 -3.86 8.80
CA PHE A 30 -13.89 -4.49 9.68
C PHE A 30 -13.48 -4.47 11.16
N LEU A 31 -12.22 -4.81 11.45
CA LEU A 31 -11.68 -4.73 12.81
C LEU A 31 -11.73 -3.29 13.34
N SER A 32 -11.40 -2.31 12.50
CA SER A 32 -11.47 -0.90 12.83
C SER A 32 -12.90 -0.45 13.17
N VAL A 33 -13.91 -0.84 12.37
CA VAL A 33 -15.34 -0.56 12.69
C VAL A 33 -15.66 -1.04 14.11
N HIS A 34 -15.27 -2.27 14.43
CA HIS A 34 -15.58 -2.85 15.74
C HIS A 34 -14.90 -2.11 16.89
N MET A 35 -13.63 -1.74 16.72
CA MET A 35 -12.86 -0.98 17.70
C MET A 35 -13.44 0.42 17.92
N PHE A 36 -13.78 1.15 16.84
CA PHE A 36 -14.36 2.48 16.94
C PHE A 36 -15.76 2.46 17.52
N LYS A 37 -16.58 1.45 17.22
CA LYS A 37 -17.89 1.27 17.86
C LYS A 37 -17.75 1.13 19.37
N LYS A 38 -16.76 0.38 19.85
CA LYS A 38 -16.48 0.24 21.29
C LYS A 38 -16.00 1.56 21.89
N SER A 39 -15.10 2.28 21.22
CA SER A 39 -14.59 3.58 21.68
C SER A 39 -15.69 4.65 21.77
N ASN A 40 -16.57 4.69 20.79
CA ASN A 40 -17.69 5.64 20.74
C ASN A 40 -18.70 5.48 21.87
N LEU A 41 -18.79 4.30 22.52
CA LEU A 41 -19.67 4.11 23.68
C LEU A 41 -19.19 4.88 24.91
N SER A 42 -17.89 5.17 24.99
CA SER A 42 -17.27 5.92 26.08
C SER A 42 -17.07 7.40 25.79
N LEU A 43 -17.44 7.88 24.59
CA LEU A 43 -17.19 9.25 24.15
C LEU A 43 -18.51 9.98 23.86
N GLU A 44 -18.57 11.24 24.27
CA GLU A 44 -19.66 12.13 23.85
C GLU A 44 -19.54 12.46 22.36
N ARG A 45 -20.68 12.66 21.68
CA ARG A 45 -20.71 12.97 20.23
C ARG A 45 -19.98 14.25 19.85
N ASN A 46 -19.82 15.19 20.79
CA ASN A 46 -19.10 16.45 20.56
C ASN A 46 -17.57 16.30 20.73
N ASN A 47 -17.10 15.13 21.16
CA ASN A 47 -15.67 14.86 21.26
C ASN A 47 -15.07 14.66 19.86
N THR A 48 -13.90 15.24 19.61
CA THR A 48 -13.14 15.09 18.36
C THR A 48 -12.72 13.65 18.08
N GLY A 49 -12.67 12.80 19.11
CA GLY A 49 -12.43 11.36 18.98
C GLY A 49 -13.67 10.53 18.64
N PHE A 50 -14.86 11.13 18.57
CA PHE A 50 -16.07 10.40 18.20
C PHE A 50 -16.10 10.14 16.70
N VAL A 51 -16.18 8.86 16.32
CA VAL A 51 -16.10 8.44 14.91
C VAL A 51 -17.50 8.19 14.34
N ASN A 52 -17.87 8.97 13.34
CA ASN A 52 -19.07 8.81 12.53
C ASN A 52 -18.69 8.34 11.10
N SER A 53 -19.68 8.06 10.26
CA SER A 53 -19.43 7.57 8.90
C SER A 53 -18.66 8.56 8.01
N LEU A 54 -18.63 9.85 8.35
CA LEU A 54 -17.97 10.88 7.55
C LEU A 54 -16.48 11.01 7.88
N ASN A 55 -16.09 10.92 9.16
CA ASN A 55 -14.70 10.99 9.59
C ASN A 55 -14.02 9.61 9.71
N PHE A 56 -14.78 8.52 9.64
CA PHE A 56 -14.29 7.15 9.78
C PHE A 56 -13.08 6.81 8.89
N PRO A 57 -13.08 7.05 7.56
CA PRO A 57 -11.91 6.73 6.72
C PRO A 57 -10.66 7.50 7.16
N TYR A 58 -10.83 8.77 7.56
CA TYR A 58 -9.73 9.60 8.02
C TYR A 58 -9.18 9.13 9.38
N GLN A 59 -10.06 8.87 10.33
CA GLN A 59 -9.67 8.42 11.67
C GLN A 59 -8.96 7.06 11.65
N ILE A 60 -9.45 6.14 10.80
CA ILE A 60 -8.82 4.85 10.57
C ILE A 60 -7.39 5.00 10.05
N ILE A 61 -7.21 5.85 9.04
CA ILE A 61 -5.90 6.09 8.43
C ILE A 61 -4.95 6.65 9.48
N GLN A 62 -5.42 7.60 10.29
CA GLN A 62 -4.63 8.27 11.30
C GLN A 62 -4.21 7.36 12.45
N GLU A 63 -5.12 6.54 12.98
CA GLU A 63 -4.86 5.80 14.22
C GLU A 63 -4.38 4.36 13.97
N GLN A 64 -5.06 3.61 13.09
CA GLN A 64 -4.89 2.16 13.00
C GLN A 64 -4.14 1.72 11.75
N LEU A 65 -4.41 2.38 10.62
CA LEU A 65 -3.84 1.99 9.33
C LEU A 65 -2.48 2.65 9.03
N ILE A 66 -2.05 3.69 9.76
CA ILE A 66 -0.73 4.29 9.54
C ILE A 66 0.41 3.29 9.75
N LEU A 67 0.29 2.45 10.79
CA LEU A 67 1.27 1.39 11.07
C LEU A 67 1.25 0.32 9.97
N ALA A 68 0.07 -0.10 9.53
CA ALA A 68 -0.09 -1.06 8.44
C ALA A 68 0.49 -0.53 7.12
N ILE A 69 0.25 0.75 6.80
CA ILE A 69 0.79 1.43 5.62
C ILE A 69 2.31 1.51 5.69
N ASN A 70 2.89 1.82 6.85
CA ASN A 70 4.34 1.85 7.02
C ASN A 70 4.97 0.47 6.81
N ILE A 71 4.35 -0.59 7.35
CA ILE A 71 4.78 -1.98 7.12
C ILE A 71 4.71 -2.33 5.62
N LEU A 72 3.64 -1.91 4.93
CA LEU A 72 3.50 -2.11 3.48
C LEU A 72 4.61 -1.41 2.69
N ILE A 73 4.92 -0.16 3.02
CA ILE A 73 6.01 0.59 2.37
C ILE A 73 7.33 -0.16 2.57
N LEU A 74 7.64 -0.55 3.80
CA LEU A 74 8.84 -1.33 4.10
C LEU A 74 8.88 -2.64 3.31
N TYR A 75 7.76 -3.38 3.29
CA TYR A 75 7.64 -4.61 2.53
C TYR A 75 7.93 -4.42 1.04
N TYR A 76 7.38 -3.37 0.42
CA TYR A 76 7.61 -3.08 -1.00
C TYR A 76 9.05 -2.65 -1.29
N VAL A 77 9.64 -1.81 -0.43
CA VAL A 77 11.03 -1.36 -0.56
C VAL A 77 12.01 -2.51 -0.36
N THR A 78 11.79 -3.35 0.65
CA THR A 78 12.62 -4.54 0.88
C THR A 78 12.50 -5.52 -0.28
N ASN A 79 11.29 -5.75 -0.79
CA ASN A 79 11.10 -6.58 -1.98
C ASN A 79 11.77 -6.02 -3.23
N PHE A 80 11.82 -4.70 -3.37
CA PHE A 80 12.57 -4.06 -4.43
C PHE A 80 14.05 -4.41 -4.34
N ILE A 81 14.67 -4.24 -3.16
CA ILE A 81 16.09 -4.55 -2.93
C ILE A 81 16.38 -6.04 -3.12
N ILE A 82 15.55 -6.91 -2.54
CA ILE A 82 15.75 -8.37 -2.64
C ILE A 82 15.64 -8.86 -4.08
N GLN A 83 14.71 -8.31 -4.88
CA GLN A 83 14.60 -8.66 -6.30
C GLN A 83 15.85 -8.32 -7.08
N GLU A 84 16.45 -7.16 -6.81
CA GLU A 84 17.71 -6.78 -7.44
C GLU A 84 18.86 -7.72 -7.05
N LEU A 85 18.95 -8.06 -5.76
CA LEU A 85 20.02 -8.90 -5.23
C LEU A 85 19.89 -10.37 -5.67
N LYS A 86 18.69 -10.96 -5.64
CA LYS A 86 18.49 -12.39 -5.93
C LYS A 86 18.45 -12.69 -7.42
N ASN A 87 17.77 -11.86 -8.22
CA ASN A 87 17.51 -12.20 -9.61
C ASN A 87 18.50 -11.54 -10.58
N GLY A 88 19.33 -10.60 -10.10
CA GLY A 88 20.25 -9.84 -10.96
C GLY A 88 19.52 -9.06 -12.07
N GLU A 89 18.20 -8.84 -11.93
CA GLU A 89 17.35 -8.26 -12.97
C GLU A 89 17.83 -6.87 -13.40
N ALA A 90 18.41 -6.11 -12.47
CA ALA A 90 19.01 -4.82 -12.74
C ALA A 90 20.13 -4.92 -13.80
N ARG A 91 20.95 -5.99 -13.79
CA ARG A 91 22.01 -6.19 -14.79
C ARG A 91 21.42 -6.40 -16.18
N PHE A 92 20.37 -7.21 -16.32
CA PHE A 92 19.71 -7.46 -17.60
C PHE A 92 18.99 -6.22 -18.17
N VAL A 93 18.52 -5.33 -17.30
CA VAL A 93 17.91 -4.06 -17.71
C VAL A 93 18.98 -3.07 -18.16
N PHE A 94 20.09 -2.96 -17.44
CA PHE A 94 21.17 -2.04 -17.78
C PHE A 94 21.96 -2.45 -19.03
N THR A 95 22.07 -3.75 -19.32
CA THR A 95 22.69 -4.22 -20.59
C THR A 95 21.86 -3.87 -21.82
N ARG A 96 20.58 -3.53 -21.66
CA ARG A 96 19.70 -3.05 -22.75
C ARG A 96 19.74 -1.53 -22.95
N GLY A 97 20.71 -0.83 -22.35
CA GLY A 97 20.88 0.62 -22.50
C GLY A 97 19.87 1.47 -21.74
N ILE A 98 19.14 0.88 -20.79
CA ILE A 98 18.17 1.61 -19.97
C ILE A 98 18.90 2.32 -18.83
N SER A 99 18.59 3.59 -18.62
CA SER A 99 19.24 4.36 -17.55
C SER A 99 18.76 3.92 -16.17
N LYS A 100 19.67 3.96 -15.18
CA LYS A 100 19.37 3.65 -13.77
C LYS A 100 18.19 4.47 -13.23
N PHE A 101 18.14 5.75 -13.60
CA PHE A 101 17.06 6.65 -13.23
C PHE A 101 15.70 6.22 -13.76
N GLN A 102 15.60 5.83 -15.04
CA GLN A 102 14.33 5.35 -15.62
C GLN A 102 13.84 4.07 -14.95
N PHE A 103 14.77 3.19 -14.57
CA PHE A 103 14.45 1.97 -13.84
C PHE A 103 13.88 2.26 -12.44
N ILE A 104 14.58 3.08 -11.66
CA ILE A 104 14.14 3.48 -10.31
C ILE A 104 12.80 4.21 -10.36
N GLN A 105 12.65 5.18 -11.27
CA GLN A 105 11.40 5.93 -11.45
C GLN A 105 10.21 5.01 -11.72
N SER A 106 10.36 4.02 -12.60
CA SER A 106 9.26 3.10 -12.91
C SER A 106 8.75 2.34 -11.68
N LYS A 107 9.66 1.93 -10.79
CA LYS A 107 9.31 1.18 -9.59
C LYS A 107 8.70 2.06 -8.53
N ILE A 108 9.21 3.28 -8.37
CA ILE A 108 8.59 4.29 -7.50
C ILE A 108 7.15 4.54 -7.94
N ILE A 109 6.90 4.69 -9.25
CA ILE A 109 5.53 4.89 -9.77
C ILE A 109 4.65 3.67 -9.47
N VAL A 110 5.15 2.44 -9.61
CA VAL A 110 4.39 1.23 -9.28
C VAL A 110 4.07 1.15 -7.79
N ILE A 111 5.02 1.46 -6.91
CA ILE A 111 4.80 1.50 -5.45
C ILE A 111 3.80 2.60 -5.09
N ALA A 112 3.93 3.79 -5.67
CA ALA A 112 3.00 4.90 -5.45
C ALA A 112 1.57 4.54 -5.92
N LEU A 113 1.41 3.87 -7.06
CA LEU A 113 0.13 3.37 -7.54
C LEU A 113 -0.45 2.29 -6.62
N ALA A 114 0.38 1.38 -6.10
CA ALA A 114 -0.04 0.36 -5.16
C ALA A 114 -0.58 0.98 -3.85
N LEU A 115 0.12 1.98 -3.33
CA LEU A 115 -0.32 2.72 -2.14
C LEU A 115 -1.60 3.51 -2.43
N LEU A 116 -1.69 4.17 -3.58
CA LEU A 116 -2.90 4.89 -3.99
C LEU A 116 -4.10 3.94 -4.06
N LEU A 117 -3.95 2.75 -4.67
CA LEU A 117 -5.00 1.73 -4.71
C LEU A 117 -5.38 1.26 -3.30
N PHE A 118 -4.40 1.06 -2.42
CA PHE A 118 -4.64 0.70 -1.03
C PHE A 118 -5.48 1.76 -0.30
N TYR A 119 -5.14 3.04 -0.45
CA TYR A 119 -5.92 4.15 0.09
C TYR A 119 -7.35 4.19 -0.50
N MET A 120 -7.50 4.10 -1.81
CA MET A 120 -8.81 4.14 -2.45
C MET A 120 -9.72 3.01 -1.95
N LEU A 121 -9.17 1.81 -1.73
CA LEU A 121 -9.93 0.70 -1.16
C LEU A 121 -10.42 0.99 0.25
N ILE A 122 -9.62 1.65 1.09
CA ILE A 122 -10.04 2.07 2.44
C ILE A 122 -11.20 3.07 2.39
N PHE A 123 -11.24 3.96 1.40
CA PHE A 123 -12.34 4.92 1.26
C PHE A 123 -13.62 4.30 0.69
N ILE A 124 -13.52 3.17 -0.01
CA ILE A 124 -14.66 2.45 -0.59
C ILE A 124 -15.35 1.56 0.47
N PHE A 125 -14.56 0.97 1.38
CA PHE A 125 -15.06 0.10 2.44
C PHE A 125 -15.46 0.87 3.70
#